data_AF-A0A7X7C0W8-F1
#
_entry.id   AF-A0A7X7C0W8-F1
#
_cell.length_a   1.000
_cell.length_b   1.000
_cell.length_c   1.000
_cell.angle_alpha   90.00
_cell.angle_beta   90.00
_cell.angle_gamma   90.00
#
_symmetry.space_group_name_H-M   'P 1'
#
loop_
_entity.id
_entity.type
_entity.pdbx_description
1 polymer ?
#
loop_
_entity_poly.entity_id
_entity_poly.type
_entity_poly.pdbx_seq_one_letter_code
_entity_poly.pdbx_strand_id
1 'polypeptide(L)'
;MSRVHDSLSRLFEHHKVIIWYDETEDFRDDWESLELTGINKVTVNNNEFAVKHLIYIEKPDERFLLYIPFARPEIEDNWLLDLELSNYLFHTDREAMILQELDLPISLRAWLKPHLEFFKSKERIKHFNQVKQENDGEHELSLRLVQVVLDAESIILNDLVTEYAELFAFDKSDDKEKELNRFGLQNIFWDEVKRQYEYENKGVSIYNLLLEMFQKDFSPLSDKANVNHNAEVLVSKWKDKKSFEDAFRELSKRVEKDLRIKELLDKLTLTEIVDDDTFESIDKQIIIELAERIVSGSISLYELEKIIKKRQSKFWVSEYSAFYNALETGLRLIEGVKTQENIEVKDYNDGFKQYTTKWYIIDQYYREFIQYYREVKQNRVLSSLYEWVHKIYSNSWLFNLSNKWQKFIDR
;
A
#
# COMPACT_ATOMS: atom_id res chain seq x y z
N MET A 1 14.63 -6.58 38.17
CA MET A 1 14.23 -5.80 39.36
C MET A 1 13.52 -4.56 38.84
N SER A 2 12.32 -4.28 39.37
CA SER A 2 11.45 -3.19 38.89
C SER A 2 12.11 -1.83 39.17
N ARG A 3 12.16 -0.91 38.18
CA ARG A 3 12.73 0.45 38.35
C ARG A 3 12.02 1.25 39.45
N VAL A 4 10.77 0.89 39.74
CA VAL A 4 9.98 1.45 40.85
C VAL A 4 10.65 1.13 42.20
N HIS A 5 11.23 -0.06 42.35
CA HIS A 5 11.95 -0.46 43.56
C HIS A 5 13.19 0.41 43.83
N ASP A 6 13.98 0.71 42.80
CA ASP A 6 15.20 1.53 42.95
C ASP A 6 14.86 3.00 43.30
N SER A 7 13.83 3.55 42.65
CA SER A 7 13.33 4.91 42.95
C SER A 7 12.76 5.02 44.36
N LEU A 8 11.94 4.06 44.77
CA LEU A 8 11.37 4.02 46.12
C LEU A 8 12.45 3.84 47.19
N SER A 9 13.44 2.99 46.96
CA SER A 9 14.54 2.76 47.91
C SER A 9 15.32 4.04 48.21
N ARG A 10 15.61 4.85 47.18
CA ARG A 10 16.26 6.17 47.35
C ARG A 10 15.38 7.16 48.11
N LEU A 11 14.07 7.19 47.82
CA LEU A 11 13.16 8.11 48.50
C LEU A 11 13.03 7.77 49.99
N PHE A 12 13.07 6.49 50.35
CA PHE A 12 13.06 6.06 51.74
C PHE A 12 14.34 6.42 52.53
N GLU A 13 15.42 6.88 51.88
CA GLU A 13 16.58 7.45 52.58
C GLU A 13 16.24 8.80 53.25
N HIS A 14 15.31 9.55 52.66
CA HIS A 14 14.96 10.91 53.08
C HIS A 14 13.54 11.04 53.65
N HIS A 15 12.65 10.08 53.36
CA HIS A 15 11.25 10.14 53.74
C HIS A 15 10.81 8.90 54.51
N LYS A 16 10.07 9.10 55.61
CA LYS A 16 9.51 8.00 56.43
C LYS A 16 8.25 7.41 55.81
N VAL A 17 7.37 8.27 55.30
CA VAL A 17 6.12 7.87 54.66
C VAL A 17 6.17 8.34 53.22
N ILE A 18 5.83 7.43 52.31
CA ILE A 18 5.71 7.71 50.89
C ILE A 18 4.30 7.34 50.46
N ILE A 19 3.64 8.25 49.75
CA ILE A 19 2.26 8.10 49.31
C ILE A 19 2.24 7.94 47.80
N TRP A 20 1.69 6.84 47.31
CA TRP A 20 1.64 6.48 45.91
C TRP A 20 0.19 6.37 45.43
N TYR A 21 -0.21 7.33 44.60
CA TYR A 21 -1.50 7.29 43.89
C TYR A 21 -1.37 6.52 42.57
N ASP A 22 -2.27 5.58 42.36
CA ASP A 22 -2.40 4.81 41.12
C ASP A 22 -3.88 4.72 40.72
N GLU A 23 -4.38 5.82 40.12
CA GLU A 23 -5.77 5.95 39.70
C GLU A 23 -6.23 4.84 38.74
N THR A 24 -5.33 4.41 37.85
CA THR A 24 -5.61 3.42 36.81
C THR A 24 -5.33 1.99 37.24
N GLU A 25 -4.78 1.79 38.44
CA GLU A 25 -4.29 0.50 38.95
C GLU A 25 -3.27 -0.21 38.04
N ASP A 26 -2.59 0.54 37.16
CA ASP A 26 -1.67 0.00 36.17
C ASP A 26 -0.39 -0.55 36.82
N PHE A 27 -0.13 -0.18 38.08
CA PHE A 27 1.03 -0.62 38.85
C PHE A 27 0.64 -1.60 39.98
N ARG A 28 -0.57 -2.17 39.96
CA ARG A 28 -1.00 -3.15 40.97
C ARG A 28 -0.05 -4.35 41.03
N ASP A 29 0.35 -4.89 39.87
CA ASP A 29 1.30 -6.01 39.79
C ASP A 29 2.70 -5.63 40.31
N ASP A 30 3.16 -4.40 40.00
CA ASP A 30 4.42 -3.85 40.53
C ASP A 30 4.34 -3.67 42.05
N TRP A 31 3.21 -3.17 42.56
CA TRP A 31 2.94 -3.03 43.99
C TRP A 31 2.96 -4.40 44.68
N GLU A 32 2.26 -5.40 44.15
CA GLU A 32 2.18 -6.74 44.75
C GLU A 32 3.54 -7.43 44.79
N SER A 33 4.30 -7.35 43.69
CA SER A 33 5.65 -7.94 43.56
C SER A 33 6.75 -7.17 44.31
N LEU A 34 6.47 -5.97 44.83
CA LEU A 34 7.44 -5.14 45.53
C LEU A 34 7.81 -5.75 46.90
N GLU A 35 9.04 -6.24 47.05
CA GLU A 35 9.59 -6.63 48.34
C GLU A 35 10.55 -5.55 48.85
N LEU A 36 10.16 -4.83 49.89
CA LEU A 36 10.99 -3.82 50.55
C LEU A 36 11.27 -4.25 52.00
N THR A 37 12.54 -4.38 52.36
CA THR A 37 12.95 -4.76 53.71
C THR A 37 12.81 -3.58 54.68
N GLY A 38 12.13 -3.80 55.81
CA GLY A 38 11.97 -2.78 56.86
C GLY A 38 10.96 -1.66 56.53
N ILE A 39 10.09 -1.86 55.53
CA ILE A 39 9.06 -0.90 55.11
C ILE A 39 7.69 -1.59 55.19
N ASN A 40 6.73 -0.96 55.87
CA ASN A 40 5.36 -1.45 55.92
C ASN A 40 4.62 -1.02 54.64
N LYS A 41 4.19 -2.01 53.85
CA LYS A 41 3.30 -1.79 52.71
C LYS A 41 1.86 -1.77 53.20
N VAL A 42 1.14 -0.69 52.91
CA VAL A 42 -0.27 -0.53 53.30
C VAL A 42 -1.07 -0.07 52.09
N THR A 43 -2.11 -0.83 51.74
CA THR A 43 -3.09 -0.41 50.73
C THR A 43 -4.18 0.41 51.41
N VAL A 44 -4.42 1.61 50.89
CA VAL A 44 -5.50 2.49 51.32
C VAL A 44 -6.74 2.17 50.49
N ASN A 45 -7.80 1.70 51.13
CA ASN A 45 -9.09 1.48 50.50
C ASN A 45 -10.19 1.57 51.54
N ASN A 46 -10.76 2.77 51.71
CA ASN A 46 -11.83 3.04 52.68
C ASN A 46 -11.44 2.69 54.13
N ASN A 47 -10.14 2.81 54.44
CA ASN A 47 -9.51 2.53 55.73
C ASN A 47 -8.59 3.68 56.17
N GLU A 48 -8.77 4.89 55.62
CA GLU A 48 -7.91 6.06 55.76
C GLU A 48 -7.66 6.38 57.24
N PHE A 49 -8.71 6.35 58.06
CA PHE A 49 -8.59 6.57 59.50
C PHE A 49 -7.71 5.51 60.20
N ALA A 50 -7.87 4.24 59.84
CA ALA A 50 -7.06 3.16 60.40
C ALA A 50 -5.58 3.30 60.00
N VAL A 51 -5.31 3.74 58.77
CA VAL A 51 -3.96 4.04 58.29
C VAL A 51 -3.34 5.18 59.10
N LYS A 52 -4.07 6.25 59.39
CA LYS A 52 -3.59 7.36 60.24
C LYS A 52 -3.29 6.89 61.66
N HIS A 53 -4.16 6.07 62.24
CA HIS A 53 -3.93 5.48 63.57
C HIS A 53 -2.65 4.62 63.60
N LEU A 54 -2.47 3.77 62.59
CA LEU A 54 -1.29 2.92 62.45
C LEU A 54 0.01 3.75 62.41
N ILE A 55 0.03 4.79 61.58
CA ILE A 55 1.22 5.64 61.36
C ILE A 55 1.51 6.53 62.57
N TYR A 56 0.49 7.16 63.16
CA TYR A 56 0.73 8.15 64.22
C TYR A 56 0.78 7.56 65.63
N ILE A 57 0.11 6.43 65.89
CA ILE A 57 -0.06 5.88 67.25
C ILE A 57 0.63 4.53 67.40
N GLU A 58 0.35 3.56 66.54
CA GLU A 58 0.84 2.19 66.75
C GLU A 58 2.33 2.03 66.40
N LYS A 59 2.77 2.65 65.31
CA LYS A 59 4.12 2.46 64.74
C LYS A 59 4.76 3.78 64.26
N PRO A 60 4.92 4.79 65.13
CA PRO A 60 5.39 6.13 64.74
C PRO A 60 6.83 6.19 64.22
N ASP A 61 7.67 5.21 64.57
CA ASP A 61 9.07 5.17 64.18
C ASP A 61 9.36 4.29 62.95
N GLU A 62 8.36 3.59 62.43
CA GLU A 62 8.50 2.73 61.26
C GLU A 62 8.32 3.49 59.93
N ARG A 63 8.78 2.90 58.82
CA ARG A 63 8.61 3.45 57.46
C ARG A 63 7.39 2.85 56.79
N PHE A 64 6.70 3.65 55.98
CA PHE A 64 5.45 3.26 55.32
C PHE A 64 5.45 3.61 53.84
N LEU A 65 4.99 2.67 53.01
CA LEU A 65 4.59 2.91 51.63
C LEU A 65 3.08 2.74 51.54
N LEU A 66 2.37 3.84 51.26
CA LEU A 66 0.93 3.86 51.10
C LEU A 66 0.58 3.76 49.63
N TYR A 67 -0.15 2.71 49.23
CA TYR A 67 -0.65 2.55 47.87
C TYR A 67 -2.15 2.86 47.82
N ILE A 68 -2.53 3.80 46.96
CA ILE A 68 -3.89 4.34 46.87
C ILE A 68 -4.41 4.07 45.44
N PRO A 69 -5.28 3.05 45.24
CA PRO A 69 -5.74 2.60 43.92
C PRO A 69 -6.94 3.42 43.42
N PHE A 70 -6.90 4.74 43.58
CA PHE A 70 -7.95 5.65 43.11
C PHE A 70 -7.40 7.06 42.90
N ALA A 71 -8.14 7.90 42.17
CA ALA A 71 -7.77 9.28 41.92
C ALA A 71 -7.58 10.06 43.24
N ARG A 72 -6.59 10.96 43.27
CA ARG A 72 -6.39 11.85 44.42
C ARG A 72 -7.67 12.65 44.69
N PRO A 73 -8.30 12.54 45.88
CA PRO A 73 -9.52 13.28 46.18
C PRO A 73 -9.29 14.79 46.19
N GLU A 74 -10.36 15.56 45.99
CA GLU A 74 -10.35 17.01 46.23
C GLU A 74 -9.98 17.31 47.68
N ILE A 75 -9.44 18.51 47.93
CA ILE A 75 -8.86 18.90 49.23
C ILE A 75 -9.86 18.72 50.37
N GLU A 76 -11.14 19.06 50.17
CA GLU A 76 -12.18 18.95 51.19
C GLU A 76 -12.53 17.50 51.57
N ASP A 77 -12.37 16.57 50.62
CA ASP A 77 -12.75 15.15 50.78
C ASP A 77 -11.53 14.25 51.09
N ASN A 78 -10.32 14.81 51.11
CA ASN A 78 -9.08 14.06 51.28
C ASN A 78 -8.74 13.83 52.76
N TRP A 79 -9.12 12.68 53.29
CA TRP A 79 -8.84 12.26 54.67
C TRP A 79 -7.35 12.11 54.99
N LEU A 80 -6.51 11.90 53.98
CA LEU A 80 -5.05 11.75 54.12
C LEU A 80 -4.29 13.03 53.76
N LEU A 81 -4.97 14.16 53.57
CA LEU A 81 -4.35 15.42 53.14
C LEU A 81 -3.20 15.87 54.05
N ASP A 82 -3.36 15.72 55.36
CA ASP A 82 -2.31 16.01 56.35
C ASP A 82 -1.09 15.12 56.17
N LEU A 83 -1.27 13.83 55.86
CA LEU A 83 -0.18 12.92 55.51
C LEU A 83 0.47 13.32 54.19
N GLU A 84 -0.28 13.73 53.17
CA GLU A 84 0.28 14.23 51.91
C GLU A 84 1.11 15.49 52.08
N LEU A 85 0.62 16.45 52.87
CA LEU A 85 1.30 17.72 53.07
C LEU A 85 2.55 17.58 53.95
N SER A 86 2.56 16.58 54.85
CA SER A 86 3.66 16.34 55.79
C SER A 86 4.71 15.35 55.28
N ASN A 87 4.42 14.60 54.21
CA ASN A 87 5.28 13.54 53.69
C ASN A 87 5.49 13.63 52.18
N TYR A 88 6.12 12.60 51.59
CA TYR A 88 6.46 12.61 50.17
C TYR A 88 5.36 11.97 49.33
N LEU A 89 4.85 12.74 48.37
CA LEU A 89 3.93 12.27 47.34
C LEU A 89 4.74 11.67 46.18
N PHE A 90 4.75 10.34 46.09
CA PHE A 90 5.35 9.62 44.98
C PHE A 90 4.42 9.65 43.78
N HIS A 91 4.70 10.60 42.91
CA HIS A 91 4.11 10.62 41.58
C HIS A 91 4.82 9.59 40.70
N THR A 92 4.17 8.47 40.43
CA THR A 92 4.43 7.73 39.19
C THR A 92 3.85 8.55 38.05
N ASP A 93 4.58 9.59 37.65
CA ASP A 93 4.30 10.32 36.43
C ASP A 93 4.61 9.35 35.28
N ARG A 94 3.59 8.57 34.91
CA ARG A 94 3.69 7.52 33.89
C ARG A 94 4.26 8.11 32.61
N GLU A 95 3.88 9.34 32.28
CA GLU A 95 4.44 10.07 31.16
C GLU A 95 5.96 10.28 31.33
N ALA A 96 6.41 10.76 32.48
CA ALA A 96 7.84 10.94 32.75
C ALA A 96 8.61 9.61 32.73
N MET A 97 8.03 8.51 33.24
CA MET A 97 8.64 7.19 33.20
C MET A 97 8.77 6.65 31.78
N ILE A 98 7.73 6.80 30.95
CA ILE A 98 7.75 6.43 29.54
C ILE A 98 8.78 7.28 28.79
N LEU A 99 8.78 8.61 28.98
CA LEU A 99 9.79 9.48 28.36
C LEU A 99 11.21 9.09 28.76
N GLN A 100 11.44 8.75 30.02
CA GLN A 100 12.74 8.26 30.48
C GLN A 100 13.11 6.91 29.85
N GLU A 101 12.16 5.99 29.65
CA GLU A 101 12.38 4.72 28.95
C GLU A 101 12.70 4.91 27.46
N LEU A 102 12.06 5.90 26.83
CA LEU A 102 12.28 6.28 25.44
C LEU A 102 13.53 7.15 25.24
N ASP A 103 14.23 7.53 26.32
CA ASP A 103 15.34 8.48 26.31
C ASP A 103 14.95 9.81 25.62
N LEU A 104 13.78 10.34 26.01
CA LEU A 104 13.18 11.57 25.50
C LEU A 104 13.07 12.62 26.61
N PRO A 105 13.20 13.92 26.28
CA PRO A 105 13.12 14.99 27.27
C PRO A 105 11.71 15.13 27.86
N ILE A 106 11.64 15.49 29.14
CA ILE A 106 10.38 15.70 29.90
C ILE A 106 9.49 16.78 29.26
N SER A 107 10.06 17.70 28.47
CA SER A 107 9.29 18.71 27.72
C SER A 107 8.27 18.11 26.74
N LEU A 108 8.49 16.88 26.27
CA LEU A 108 7.59 16.18 25.35
C LEU A 108 6.38 15.52 26.05
N ARG A 109 6.14 15.83 27.33
CA ARG A 109 5.00 15.30 28.08
C ARG A 109 3.65 15.61 27.43
N ALA A 110 3.49 16.83 26.91
CA ALA A 110 2.26 17.23 26.22
C ALA A 110 2.04 16.44 24.92
N TRP A 111 3.13 16.16 24.19
CA TRP A 111 3.12 15.31 22.99
C TRP A 111 2.83 13.84 23.30
N LEU A 112 3.33 13.30 24.41
CA LEU A 112 3.13 11.88 24.75
C LEU A 112 1.67 11.58 25.13
N LYS A 113 0.99 12.53 25.78
CA LYS A 113 -0.32 12.32 26.41
C LYS A 113 -1.41 11.76 25.47
N PRO A 114 -1.57 12.26 24.22
CA PRO A 114 -2.53 11.68 23.25
C PRO A 114 -2.18 10.27 22.78
N HIS A 115 -0.91 9.86 22.94
CA HIS A 115 -0.37 8.61 22.38
C HIS A 115 -0.09 7.54 23.44
N LEU A 116 -0.52 7.73 24.70
CA LEU A 116 -0.23 6.82 25.81
C LEU A 116 -0.60 5.36 25.55
N GLU A 117 -1.72 5.11 24.86
CA GLU A 117 -2.16 3.78 24.47
C GLU A 117 -1.15 3.03 23.59
N PHE A 118 -0.39 3.75 22.75
CA PHE A 118 0.66 3.16 21.93
C PHE A 118 1.75 2.52 22.80
N PHE A 119 2.19 3.24 23.84
CA PHE A 119 3.30 2.85 24.71
C PHE A 119 2.93 1.77 25.75
N LYS A 120 1.70 1.26 25.76
CA LYS A 120 1.33 0.09 26.59
C LYS A 120 1.99 -1.22 26.12
N SER A 121 2.47 -1.29 24.87
CA SER A 121 3.12 -2.49 24.32
C SER A 121 4.63 -2.36 24.32
N LYS A 122 5.32 -3.29 25.00
CA LYS A 122 6.79 -3.39 25.00
C LYS A 122 7.37 -3.63 23.61
N GLU A 123 6.64 -4.34 22.74
CA GLU A 123 7.06 -4.58 21.36
C GLU A 123 7.02 -3.30 20.53
N ARG A 124 5.95 -2.49 20.66
CA ARG A 124 5.86 -1.19 19.98
C ARG A 124 6.90 -0.20 20.48
N ILE A 125 7.17 -0.16 21.78
CA ILE A 125 8.26 0.64 22.35
C ILE A 125 9.60 0.24 21.72
N LYS A 126 9.87 -1.07 21.60
CA LYS A 126 11.10 -1.57 20.99
C LYS A 126 11.22 -1.15 19.52
N HIS A 127 10.17 -1.29 18.72
CA HIS A 127 10.19 -0.86 17.31
C HIS A 127 10.34 0.66 17.20
N PHE A 128 9.61 1.43 18.00
CA PHE A 128 9.74 2.88 18.04
C PHE A 128 11.17 3.32 18.37
N ASN A 129 11.82 2.68 19.36
CA ASN A 129 13.21 2.96 19.71
C ASN A 129 14.21 2.60 18.60
N GLN A 130 13.86 1.71 17.66
CA GLN A 130 14.69 1.39 16.50
C GLN A 130 14.57 2.43 15.38
N VAL A 131 13.40 3.06 15.23
CA VAL A 131 13.15 4.03 14.15
C VAL A 131 13.36 5.48 14.57
N LYS A 132 13.23 5.81 15.86
CA LYS A 132 13.41 7.18 16.37
C LYS A 132 14.83 7.68 16.13
N GLN A 133 14.97 8.97 15.85
CA GLN A 133 16.26 9.64 15.67
C GLN A 133 16.49 10.70 16.75
N GLU A 134 17.75 11.01 17.04
CA GLU A 134 18.14 11.95 18.12
C GLU A 134 17.58 13.38 17.92
N ASN A 135 17.32 13.78 16.67
CA ASN A 135 16.84 15.11 16.31
C ASN A 135 15.36 15.15 15.90
N ASP A 136 14.60 14.07 16.11
CA ASP A 136 13.18 14.05 15.79
C ASP A 136 12.42 15.05 16.70
N GLY A 137 11.70 16.01 16.10
CA GLY A 137 10.77 16.89 16.81
C GLY A 137 9.43 16.21 17.08
N GLU A 138 8.48 16.93 17.72
CA GLU A 138 7.15 16.36 18.03
C GLU A 138 6.43 15.82 16.79
N HIS A 139 6.57 16.50 15.65
CA HIS A 139 5.94 16.07 14.41
C HIS A 139 6.59 14.81 13.86
N GLU A 140 7.93 14.76 13.78
CA GLU A 140 8.68 13.60 13.31
C GLU A 140 8.42 12.39 14.22
N LEU A 141 8.46 12.56 15.54
CA LEU A 141 8.14 11.51 16.50
C LEU A 141 6.73 10.95 16.27
N SER A 142 5.76 11.82 15.98
CA SER A 142 4.39 11.38 15.66
C SER A 142 4.34 10.55 14.37
N LEU A 143 5.08 10.95 13.33
CA LEU A 143 5.19 10.16 12.10
C LEU A 143 5.94 8.84 12.31
N ARG A 144 6.92 8.79 13.23
CA ARG A 144 7.55 7.52 13.65
C ARG A 144 6.52 6.58 14.29
N LEU A 145 5.56 7.10 15.06
CA LEU A 145 4.47 6.27 15.58
C LEU A 145 3.59 5.73 14.44
N VAL A 146 3.24 6.57 13.46
CA VAL A 146 2.50 6.12 12.27
C VAL A 146 3.29 5.05 11.50
N GLN A 147 4.59 5.27 11.32
CA GLN A 147 5.52 4.32 10.69
C GLN A 147 5.45 2.96 11.38
N VAL A 148 5.53 2.91 12.71
CA VAL A 148 5.48 1.66 13.48
C VAL A 148 4.09 0.99 13.40
N VAL A 149 3.00 1.76 13.40
CA VAL A 149 1.65 1.19 13.31
C VAL A 149 1.42 0.55 11.94
N LEU A 150 1.84 1.24 10.87
CA LEU A 150 1.68 0.75 9.50
C LEU A 150 2.74 -0.29 9.11
N ASP A 151 3.83 -0.41 9.88
CA ASP A 151 5.03 -1.20 9.52
C ASP A 151 5.76 -0.67 8.27
N ALA A 152 5.76 0.66 8.11
CA ALA A 152 6.36 1.32 6.96
C ALA A 152 7.89 1.45 7.07
N GLU A 153 8.56 1.49 5.92
CA GLU A 153 10.03 1.59 5.83
C GLU A 153 10.57 2.93 6.36
N SER A 154 9.82 4.01 6.18
CA SER A 154 10.23 5.36 6.61
C SER A 154 9.03 6.26 6.96
N ILE A 155 9.31 7.44 7.51
CA ILE A 155 8.30 8.48 7.79
C ILE A 155 7.88 9.28 6.54
N ILE A 156 8.49 9.02 5.37
CA ILE A 156 8.12 9.70 4.13
C ILE A 156 6.68 9.30 3.79
N LEU A 157 5.83 10.29 3.53
CA LEU A 157 4.40 10.04 3.28
C LEU A 157 4.16 9.00 2.18
N ASN A 158 4.94 9.03 1.11
CA ASN A 158 4.82 8.05 0.03
C ASN A 158 5.00 6.61 0.53
N ASP A 159 5.92 6.37 1.45
CA ASP A 159 6.16 5.04 2.02
C ASP A 159 5.00 4.64 2.94
N LEU A 160 4.53 5.57 3.77
CA LEU A 160 3.36 5.36 4.64
C LEU A 160 2.09 5.05 3.83
N VAL A 161 1.83 5.80 2.76
CA VAL A 161 0.68 5.61 1.87
C VAL A 161 0.82 4.31 1.09
N THR A 162 2.03 3.95 0.65
CA THR A 162 2.29 2.67 -0.02
C THR A 162 1.95 1.51 0.90
N GLU A 163 2.47 1.51 2.13
CA GLU A 163 2.20 0.43 3.09
C GLU A 163 0.71 0.36 3.45
N TYR A 164 0.07 1.51 3.66
CA TYR A 164 -1.37 1.54 3.95
C TYR A 164 -2.21 1.05 2.77
N ALA A 165 -1.81 1.38 1.53
CA ALA A 165 -2.45 0.89 0.33
C ALA A 165 -2.26 -0.63 0.15
N GLU A 166 -1.10 -1.18 0.50
CA GLU A 166 -0.81 -2.61 0.48
C GLU A 166 -1.69 -3.37 1.48
N LEU A 167 -1.76 -2.86 2.71
CA LEU A 167 -2.65 -3.38 3.75
C LEU A 167 -4.12 -3.35 3.30
N PHE A 168 -4.55 -2.28 2.63
CA PHE A 168 -5.90 -2.19 2.08
C PHE A 168 -6.15 -3.18 0.95
N ALA A 169 -5.19 -3.37 0.04
CA ALA A 169 -5.29 -4.30 -1.08
C ALA A 169 -5.56 -5.74 -0.59
N PHE A 170 -4.98 -6.11 0.55
CA PHE A 170 -5.09 -7.44 1.15
C PHE A 170 -6.06 -7.52 2.34
N ASP A 171 -6.96 -6.55 2.47
CA ASP A 171 -8.03 -6.52 3.50
C ASP A 171 -7.50 -6.57 4.95
N LYS A 172 -6.34 -5.95 5.20
CA LYS A 172 -5.68 -5.82 6.51
C LYS A 172 -5.66 -4.38 7.04
N SER A 173 -6.26 -3.43 6.33
CA SER A 173 -6.29 -2.01 6.71
C SER A 173 -7.16 -1.71 7.93
N ASP A 174 -8.27 -2.43 8.11
CA ASP A 174 -9.29 -2.09 9.11
C ASP A 174 -8.76 -2.12 10.55
N ASP A 175 -7.90 -3.09 10.86
CA ASP A 175 -7.29 -3.18 12.19
C ASP A 175 -6.24 -2.08 12.40
N LYS A 176 -5.52 -1.71 11.34
CA LYS A 176 -4.57 -0.59 11.38
C LYS A 176 -5.25 0.76 11.49
N GLU A 177 -6.39 0.95 10.86
CA GLU A 177 -7.22 2.14 11.02
C GLU A 177 -7.70 2.29 12.48
N LYS A 178 -8.17 1.20 13.10
CA LYS A 178 -8.54 1.20 14.53
C LYS A 178 -7.34 1.51 15.42
N GLU A 179 -6.15 0.98 15.12
CA GLU A 179 -4.91 1.28 15.84
C GLU A 179 -4.53 2.76 15.72
N LEU A 180 -4.53 3.33 14.51
CA LEU A 180 -4.26 4.75 14.28
C LEU A 180 -5.24 5.65 15.06
N ASN A 181 -6.52 5.28 15.11
CA ASN A 181 -7.53 6.01 15.87
C ASN A 181 -7.29 5.90 17.38
N ARG A 182 -7.07 4.68 17.88
CA ARG A 182 -6.82 4.40 19.30
C ARG A 182 -5.57 5.13 19.82
N PHE A 183 -4.56 5.29 18.98
CA PHE A 183 -3.32 5.96 19.34
C PHE A 183 -3.32 7.46 19.02
N GLY A 184 -4.44 8.04 18.54
CA GLY A 184 -4.51 9.47 18.23
C GLY A 184 -3.65 9.91 17.04
N LEU A 185 -3.35 8.99 16.11
CA LEU A 185 -2.45 9.21 14.97
C LEU A 185 -3.18 9.49 13.65
N GLN A 186 -4.50 9.26 13.61
CA GLN A 186 -5.30 9.42 12.39
C GLN A 186 -5.16 10.83 11.79
N ASN A 187 -5.40 11.87 12.59
CA ASN A 187 -5.33 13.25 12.11
C ASN A 187 -3.93 13.60 11.62
N ILE A 188 -2.89 13.10 12.29
CA ILE A 188 -1.49 13.34 11.93
C ILE A 188 -1.20 12.81 10.53
N PHE A 189 -1.60 11.58 10.24
CA PHE A 189 -1.45 11.00 8.89
C PHE A 189 -2.26 11.78 7.84
N TRP A 190 -3.51 12.12 8.12
CA TRP A 190 -4.37 12.77 7.13
C TRP A 190 -4.02 14.24 6.88
N ASP A 191 -3.46 14.93 7.88
CA ASP A 191 -2.91 16.27 7.71
C ASP A 191 -1.69 16.25 6.78
N GLU A 192 -0.85 15.21 6.85
CA GLU A 192 0.25 14.98 5.89
C GLU A 192 -0.28 14.75 4.47
N VAL A 193 -1.26 13.86 4.32
CA VAL A 193 -1.92 13.60 3.04
C VAL A 193 -2.49 14.89 2.43
N LYS A 194 -3.20 15.67 3.24
CA LYS A 194 -3.76 16.96 2.82
C LYS A 194 -2.67 17.93 2.39
N ARG A 195 -1.58 18.03 3.15
CA ARG A 195 -0.48 18.97 2.84
C ARG A 195 0.26 18.60 1.56
N GLN A 196 0.59 17.33 1.37
CA GLN A 196 1.49 16.91 0.29
C GLN A 196 0.74 16.58 -1.01
N TYR A 197 -0.49 16.06 -0.91
CA TYR A 197 -1.32 15.71 -2.06
C TYR A 197 -2.46 16.69 -2.34
N GLU A 198 -2.64 17.73 -1.51
CA GLU A 198 -3.74 18.70 -1.63
C GLU A 198 -5.13 18.04 -1.62
N TYR A 199 -5.26 16.96 -0.85
CA TYR A 199 -6.49 16.16 -0.76
C TYR A 199 -7.55 16.86 0.11
N GLU A 200 -8.64 17.33 -0.50
CA GLU A 200 -9.71 18.11 0.15
C GLU A 200 -11.04 17.33 0.34
N ASN A 201 -11.00 16.02 0.63
CA ASN A 201 -12.22 15.23 0.76
C ASN A 201 -12.83 15.22 2.17
N LYS A 202 -14.16 15.10 2.25
CA LYS A 202 -14.99 15.04 3.48
C LYS A 202 -15.11 13.65 4.11
N GLY A 203 -14.58 12.61 3.45
CA GLY A 203 -14.57 11.23 3.94
C GLY A 203 -13.14 10.71 4.09
N VAL A 204 -12.66 10.66 5.33
CA VAL A 204 -11.33 10.17 5.70
C VAL A 204 -11.29 8.65 5.54
N SER A 205 -10.77 8.16 4.42
CA SER A 205 -10.60 6.72 4.14
C SER A 205 -9.48 6.52 3.14
N ILE A 206 -8.62 5.54 3.39
CA ILE A 206 -7.53 5.19 2.47
C ILE A 206 -8.09 4.83 1.08
N TYR A 207 -9.28 4.21 1.01
CA TYR A 207 -9.88 3.87 -0.27
C TYR A 207 -10.31 5.09 -1.07
N ASN A 208 -10.89 6.11 -0.41
CA ASN A 208 -11.26 7.35 -1.09
C ASN A 208 -10.02 8.08 -1.63
N LEU A 209 -8.90 8.06 -0.89
CA LEU A 209 -7.63 8.58 -1.39
C LEU A 209 -7.19 7.80 -2.64
N LEU A 210 -7.20 6.47 -2.58
CA LEU A 210 -6.82 5.62 -3.70
C LEU A 210 -7.68 5.85 -4.95
N LEU A 211 -9.00 6.05 -4.79
CA LEU A 211 -9.88 6.43 -5.89
C LEU A 211 -9.40 7.70 -6.59
N GLU A 212 -9.13 8.77 -5.82
CA GLU A 212 -8.63 10.03 -6.39
C GLU A 212 -7.24 9.90 -7.00
N MET A 213 -6.33 9.12 -6.38
CA MET A 213 -4.98 8.89 -6.89
C MET A 213 -4.98 8.16 -8.24
N PHE A 214 -5.72 7.06 -8.35
CA PHE A 214 -5.85 6.30 -9.61
C PHE A 214 -6.63 7.09 -10.65
N GLN A 215 -7.63 7.87 -10.24
CA GLN A 215 -8.34 8.78 -11.12
C GLN A 215 -7.41 9.88 -11.67
N LYS A 216 -6.47 10.36 -10.85
CA LYS A 216 -5.47 11.35 -11.26
C LYS A 216 -4.48 10.80 -12.28
N ASP A 217 -4.04 9.55 -12.10
CA ASP A 217 -3.10 8.84 -12.99
C ASP A 217 -3.72 8.44 -14.34
N PHE A 218 -5.05 8.33 -14.42
CA PHE A 218 -5.73 8.05 -15.69
C PHE A 218 -6.09 9.35 -16.43
N SER A 219 -5.41 9.61 -17.55
CA SER A 219 -5.48 10.89 -18.28
C SER A 219 -6.91 11.37 -18.56
N PRO A 220 -7.86 10.53 -19.02
CA PRO A 220 -9.24 10.96 -19.29
C PRO A 220 -10.06 11.40 -18.08
N LEU A 221 -9.61 11.09 -16.85
CA LEU A 221 -10.26 11.51 -15.60
C LEU A 221 -9.41 12.42 -14.72
N SER A 222 -8.17 12.73 -15.13
CA SER A 222 -7.18 13.42 -14.29
C SER A 222 -7.66 14.80 -13.80
N ASP A 223 -8.43 15.53 -14.62
CA ASP A 223 -8.95 16.86 -14.28
C ASP A 223 -10.05 16.84 -13.22
N LYS A 224 -10.67 15.67 -12.98
CA LYS A 224 -11.75 15.51 -12.01
C LYS A 224 -11.23 15.07 -10.63
N ALA A 225 -9.94 14.74 -10.54
CA ALA A 225 -9.36 14.19 -9.32
C ALA A 225 -9.02 15.32 -8.33
N ASN A 226 -9.29 15.08 -7.05
CA ASN A 226 -9.05 16.03 -5.94
C ASN A 226 -7.69 15.78 -5.28
N VAL A 227 -6.65 15.52 -6.09
CA VAL A 227 -5.26 15.37 -5.65
C VAL A 227 -4.30 15.98 -6.68
N ASN A 228 -3.11 16.36 -6.24
CA ASN A 228 -2.09 16.96 -7.08
C ASN A 228 -1.19 15.93 -7.80
N HIS A 229 -0.21 16.42 -8.56
CA HIS A 229 0.73 15.59 -9.32
C HIS A 229 1.63 14.70 -8.45
N ASN A 230 1.88 15.03 -7.17
CA ASN A 230 2.70 14.17 -6.31
C ASN A 230 2.03 12.81 -6.06
N ALA A 231 0.69 12.80 -6.00
CA ALA A 231 -0.09 11.57 -5.87
C ALA A 231 -0.01 10.70 -7.13
N GLU A 232 -0.12 11.32 -8.31
CA GLU A 232 0.06 10.67 -9.61
C GLU A 232 1.44 10.03 -9.74
N VAL A 233 2.50 10.76 -9.35
CA VAL A 233 3.88 10.25 -9.35
C VAL A 233 4.02 9.02 -8.47
N LEU A 234 3.32 8.94 -7.34
CA LEU A 234 3.34 7.74 -6.49
C LEU A 234 2.68 6.54 -7.18
N VAL A 235 1.52 6.72 -7.80
CA VAL A 235 0.84 5.65 -8.57
C VAL A 235 1.72 5.17 -9.71
N SER A 236 2.38 6.08 -10.42
CA SER A 236 3.36 5.73 -11.45
C SER A 236 4.54 4.94 -10.89
N LYS A 237 5.10 5.33 -9.73
CA LYS A 237 6.18 4.57 -9.07
C LYS A 237 5.74 3.17 -8.61
N TRP A 238 4.48 2.99 -8.24
CA TRP A 238 3.94 1.68 -7.87
C TRP A 238 4.00 0.68 -9.03
N LYS A 239 3.80 1.14 -10.26
CA LYS A 239 3.89 0.30 -11.47
C LYS A 239 5.28 -0.29 -11.67
N ASP A 240 6.33 0.45 -11.28
CA ASP A 240 7.73 0.01 -11.39
C ASP A 240 8.23 -0.78 -10.16
N LYS A 241 7.48 -0.75 -9.04
CA LYS A 241 7.88 -1.37 -7.78
C LYS A 241 7.44 -2.82 -7.73
N LYS A 242 8.36 -3.75 -8.03
CA LYS A 242 8.09 -5.19 -8.04
C LYS A 242 7.48 -5.74 -6.74
N SER A 243 7.88 -5.23 -5.57
CA SER A 243 7.30 -5.69 -4.30
C SER A 243 5.85 -5.27 -4.10
N PHE A 244 5.36 -4.27 -4.85
CA PHE A 244 4.00 -3.74 -4.77
C PHE A 244 3.14 -4.16 -5.99
N GLU A 245 3.68 -4.98 -6.90
CA GLU A 245 3.01 -5.35 -8.15
C GLU A 245 1.64 -6.01 -7.91
N ASP A 246 1.58 -6.98 -7.00
CA ASP A 246 0.34 -7.70 -6.67
C ASP A 246 -0.70 -6.78 -6.01
N ALA A 247 -0.25 -5.90 -5.11
CA ALA A 247 -1.10 -4.91 -4.48
C ALA A 247 -1.66 -3.93 -5.53
N PHE A 248 -0.82 -3.42 -6.43
CA PHE A 248 -1.25 -2.54 -7.51
C PHE A 248 -2.33 -3.20 -8.38
N ARG A 249 -2.15 -4.48 -8.75
CA ARG A 249 -3.14 -5.22 -9.57
C ARG A 249 -4.51 -5.30 -8.87
N GLU A 250 -4.53 -5.61 -7.58
CA GLU A 250 -5.77 -5.71 -6.81
C GLU A 250 -6.42 -4.33 -6.61
N LEU A 251 -5.63 -3.30 -6.28
CA LEU A 251 -6.12 -1.92 -6.15
C LEU A 251 -6.69 -1.40 -7.47
N SER A 252 -5.94 -1.55 -8.56
CA SER A 252 -6.36 -1.16 -9.91
C SER A 252 -7.70 -1.80 -10.27
N LYS A 253 -7.86 -3.09 -10.00
CA LYS A 253 -9.11 -3.82 -10.25
C LYS A 253 -10.29 -3.33 -9.40
N ARG A 254 -10.08 -3.05 -8.11
CA ARG A 254 -11.11 -2.50 -7.22
C ARG A 254 -11.54 -1.12 -7.69
N VAL A 255 -10.59 -0.24 -7.95
CA VAL A 255 -10.85 1.12 -8.45
C VAL A 255 -11.50 1.11 -9.84
N GLU A 256 -11.05 0.23 -10.75
CA GLU A 256 -11.62 0.08 -12.10
C GLU A 256 -13.13 -0.18 -12.04
N LYS A 257 -13.54 -1.05 -11.12
CA LYS A 257 -14.94 -1.43 -10.91
C LYS A 257 -15.77 -0.25 -10.39
N ASP A 258 -15.29 0.43 -9.36
CA ASP A 258 -16.05 1.47 -8.67
C ASP A 258 -16.13 2.77 -9.48
N LEU A 259 -15.08 3.09 -10.25
CA LEU A 259 -15.08 4.19 -11.23
C LEU A 259 -15.78 3.81 -12.56
N ARG A 260 -16.20 2.55 -12.72
CA ARG A 260 -16.85 2.02 -13.94
C ARG A 260 -16.05 2.31 -15.22
N ILE A 261 -14.73 2.12 -15.15
CA ILE A 261 -13.81 2.49 -16.23
C ILE A 261 -14.17 1.82 -17.56
N LYS A 262 -14.68 0.59 -17.55
CA LYS A 262 -15.14 -0.10 -18.77
C LYS A 262 -16.20 0.68 -19.55
N GLU A 263 -17.19 1.25 -18.88
CA GLU A 263 -18.26 2.05 -19.52
C GLU A 263 -17.74 3.37 -20.10
N LEU A 264 -16.63 3.86 -19.55
CA LEU A 264 -15.95 5.07 -20.02
C LEU A 264 -15.10 4.75 -21.25
N LEU A 265 -14.35 3.65 -21.23
CA LEU A 265 -13.51 3.19 -22.34
C LEU A 265 -14.30 3.00 -23.64
N ASP A 266 -15.56 2.57 -23.58
CA ASP A 266 -16.45 2.43 -24.74
C ASP A 266 -16.66 3.74 -25.53
N LYS A 267 -16.40 4.89 -24.91
CA LYS A 267 -16.60 6.24 -25.48
C LYS A 267 -15.30 6.91 -25.89
N LEU A 268 -14.16 6.34 -25.51
CA LEU A 268 -12.84 6.91 -25.77
C LEU A 268 -12.24 6.33 -27.05
N THR A 269 -11.37 7.10 -27.67
CA THR A 269 -10.61 6.70 -28.85
C THR A 269 -9.27 6.10 -28.47
N LEU A 270 -8.69 5.27 -29.35
CA LEU A 270 -7.33 4.73 -29.19
C LEU A 270 -6.29 5.77 -28.80
N THR A 271 -6.34 6.97 -29.40
CA THR A 271 -5.37 8.04 -29.14
C THR A 271 -5.46 8.62 -27.74
N GLU A 272 -6.63 8.52 -27.09
CA GLU A 272 -6.85 9.03 -25.74
C GLU A 272 -6.39 8.06 -24.64
N ILE A 273 -6.16 6.79 -24.98
CA ILE A 273 -5.85 5.73 -23.99
C ILE A 273 -4.52 5.02 -24.24
N VAL A 274 -3.89 5.20 -25.41
CA VAL A 274 -2.69 4.45 -25.81
C VAL A 274 -1.50 4.65 -24.87
N ASP A 275 -1.43 5.80 -24.20
CA ASP A 275 -0.34 6.16 -23.31
C ASP A 275 -0.65 5.82 -21.84
N ASP A 276 -1.87 5.38 -21.49
CA ASP A 276 -2.28 5.05 -20.12
C ASP A 276 -2.19 3.56 -19.81
N ASP A 277 -1.85 3.19 -18.58
CA ASP A 277 -1.75 1.80 -18.12
C ASP A 277 -2.21 1.59 -16.67
N THR A 278 -2.97 2.54 -16.16
CA THR A 278 -3.56 2.53 -14.81
C THR A 278 -4.45 1.31 -14.58
N PHE A 279 -5.19 0.88 -15.60
CA PHE A 279 -6.21 -0.18 -15.53
C PHE A 279 -5.99 -1.24 -16.60
N GLU A 280 -6.16 -2.51 -16.23
CA GLU A 280 -6.02 -3.67 -17.14
C GLU A 280 -7.00 -3.59 -18.32
N SER A 281 -8.19 -3.03 -18.09
CA SER A 281 -9.21 -2.82 -19.13
C SER A 281 -8.73 -1.95 -20.30
N ILE A 282 -7.70 -1.12 -20.11
CA ILE A 282 -7.12 -0.29 -21.17
C ILE A 282 -6.48 -1.17 -22.25
N ASP A 283 -5.59 -2.10 -21.86
CA ASP A 283 -4.95 -3.02 -22.84
C ASP A 283 -6.00 -3.89 -23.54
N LYS A 284 -7.03 -4.35 -22.81
CA LYS A 284 -8.16 -5.10 -23.41
C LYS A 284 -8.86 -4.28 -24.50
N GLN A 285 -9.18 -3.02 -24.22
CA GLN A 285 -9.84 -2.14 -25.18
C GLN A 285 -8.97 -1.85 -26.39
N ILE A 286 -7.68 -1.56 -26.16
CA ILE A 286 -6.70 -1.33 -27.23
C ILE A 286 -6.62 -2.55 -28.15
N ILE A 287 -6.54 -3.76 -27.60
CA ILE A 287 -6.45 -5.01 -28.39
C ILE A 287 -7.71 -5.23 -29.23
N ILE A 288 -8.90 -5.00 -28.66
CA ILE A 288 -10.18 -5.11 -29.38
C ILE A 288 -10.17 -4.14 -30.58
N GLU A 289 -9.87 -2.87 -30.34
CA GLU A 289 -9.89 -1.84 -31.38
C GLU A 289 -8.83 -2.10 -32.46
N LEU A 290 -7.63 -2.55 -32.10
CA LEU A 290 -6.60 -2.93 -33.07
C LEU A 290 -7.02 -4.13 -33.92
N ALA A 291 -7.64 -5.15 -33.33
CA ALA A 291 -8.15 -6.30 -34.08
C ALA A 291 -9.20 -5.87 -35.11
N GLU A 292 -10.14 -5.00 -34.72
CA GLU A 292 -11.17 -4.46 -35.60
C GLU A 292 -10.56 -3.62 -36.74
N ARG A 293 -9.61 -2.74 -36.43
CA ARG A 293 -8.91 -1.91 -37.42
C ARG A 293 -8.10 -2.75 -38.43
N ILE A 294 -7.50 -3.86 -37.99
CA ILE A 294 -6.80 -4.79 -38.89
C ILE A 294 -7.79 -5.48 -39.83
N VAL A 295 -8.92 -5.98 -39.30
CA VAL A 295 -9.93 -6.68 -40.10
C VAL A 295 -10.60 -5.74 -41.11
N SER A 296 -10.88 -4.49 -40.72
CA SER A 296 -11.45 -3.48 -41.61
C SER A 296 -10.43 -2.91 -42.62
N GLY A 297 -9.13 -3.15 -42.40
CA GLY A 297 -8.05 -2.59 -43.21
C GLY A 297 -7.82 -1.10 -42.99
N SER A 298 -8.22 -0.56 -41.84
CA SER A 298 -8.12 0.87 -41.50
C SER A 298 -6.87 1.24 -40.70
N ILE A 299 -5.89 0.34 -40.60
CA ILE A 299 -4.60 0.58 -39.93
C ILE A 299 -3.45 0.02 -40.78
N SER A 300 -2.34 0.75 -40.81
CA SER A 300 -1.10 0.30 -41.44
C SER A 300 -0.18 -0.44 -40.47
N LEU A 301 0.71 -1.30 -40.98
CA LEU A 301 1.71 -1.96 -40.15
C LEU A 301 2.58 -0.97 -39.35
N TYR A 302 2.98 0.14 -39.96
CA TYR A 302 3.76 1.19 -39.29
C TYR A 302 3.04 1.79 -38.06
N GLU A 303 1.75 2.09 -38.20
CA GLU A 303 0.95 2.62 -37.09
C GLU A 303 0.77 1.57 -35.98
N LEU A 304 0.52 0.32 -36.34
CA LEU A 304 0.39 -0.78 -35.39
C LEU A 304 1.69 -0.97 -34.59
N GLU A 305 2.83 -1.05 -35.27
CA GLU A 305 4.15 -1.22 -34.63
C GLU A 305 4.47 -0.04 -33.70
N LYS A 306 4.09 1.19 -34.08
CA LYS A 306 4.25 2.37 -33.22
C LYS A 306 3.42 2.25 -31.94
N ILE A 307 2.20 1.75 -32.02
CA ILE A 307 1.32 1.54 -30.86
C ILE A 307 1.88 0.42 -29.97
N ILE A 308 2.23 -0.74 -30.54
CA ILE A 308 2.81 -1.86 -29.80
C ILE A 308 4.08 -1.42 -29.06
N LYS A 309 4.95 -0.65 -29.72
CA LYS A 309 6.16 -0.12 -29.09
C LYS A 309 5.87 0.76 -27.88
N LYS A 310 4.80 1.56 -27.90
CA LYS A 310 4.37 2.34 -26.72
C LYS A 310 3.88 1.43 -25.59
N ARG A 311 3.19 0.33 -25.92
CA ARG A 311 2.66 -0.63 -24.93
C ARG A 311 3.73 -1.51 -24.31
N GLN A 312 4.86 -1.74 -24.99
CA GLN A 312 5.93 -2.62 -24.51
C GLN A 312 6.53 -2.23 -23.15
N SER A 313 6.46 -0.96 -22.77
CA SER A 313 6.97 -0.45 -21.49
C SER A 313 5.88 -0.22 -20.44
N LYS A 314 4.64 -0.67 -20.70
CA LYS A 314 3.48 -0.43 -19.83
C LYS A 314 3.28 -1.58 -18.86
N PHE A 315 2.64 -1.29 -17.73
CA PHE A 315 2.51 -2.21 -16.61
C PHE A 315 1.95 -3.59 -16.99
N TRP A 316 0.89 -3.66 -17.78
CA TRP A 316 0.20 -4.93 -18.13
C TRP A 316 0.82 -5.70 -19.29
N VAL A 317 1.97 -5.27 -19.83
CA VAL A 317 2.56 -5.87 -21.03
C VAL A 317 2.82 -7.37 -20.88
N SER A 318 3.20 -7.84 -19.69
CA SER A 318 3.49 -9.25 -19.44
C SER A 318 2.29 -10.15 -19.71
N GLU A 319 1.07 -9.68 -19.41
CA GLU A 319 -0.16 -10.45 -19.62
C GLU A 319 -0.65 -10.37 -21.07
N TYR A 320 -0.32 -9.28 -21.77
CA TYR A 320 -0.91 -8.93 -23.08
C TYR A 320 0.06 -9.03 -24.26
N SER A 321 1.34 -9.31 -24.03
CA SER A 321 2.37 -9.40 -25.07
C SER A 321 2.00 -10.37 -26.21
N ALA A 322 1.47 -11.55 -25.89
CA ALA A 322 1.03 -12.53 -26.89
C ALA A 322 -0.14 -12.02 -27.76
N PHE A 323 -1.02 -11.18 -27.21
CA PHE A 323 -2.08 -10.54 -28.01
C PHE A 323 -1.49 -9.55 -29.00
N TYR A 324 -0.58 -8.67 -28.55
CA TYR A 324 0.08 -7.70 -29.43
C TYR A 324 0.90 -8.37 -30.53
N ASN A 325 1.63 -9.44 -30.20
CA ASN A 325 2.37 -10.23 -31.18
C ASN A 325 1.43 -10.90 -32.20
N ALA A 326 0.28 -11.43 -31.76
CA ALA A 326 -0.71 -11.97 -32.69
C ALA A 326 -1.26 -10.89 -33.65
N LEU A 327 -1.53 -9.68 -33.16
CA LEU A 327 -1.98 -8.56 -33.98
C LEU A 327 -0.93 -8.19 -35.04
N GLU A 328 0.33 -8.01 -34.61
CA GLU A 328 1.45 -7.65 -35.49
C GLU A 328 1.70 -8.69 -36.57
N THR A 329 1.85 -9.96 -36.17
CA THR A 329 2.10 -11.05 -37.12
C THR A 329 0.91 -11.28 -38.05
N GLY A 330 -0.32 -11.13 -37.54
CA GLY A 330 -1.54 -11.20 -38.36
C GLY A 330 -1.54 -10.15 -39.47
N LEU A 331 -1.23 -8.88 -39.14
CA LEU A 331 -1.17 -7.81 -40.12
C LEU A 331 0.01 -7.98 -41.11
N ARG A 332 1.18 -8.43 -40.63
CA ARG A 332 2.34 -8.76 -41.50
C ARG A 332 2.00 -9.83 -42.53
N LEU A 333 1.24 -10.85 -42.14
CA LEU A 333 0.75 -11.85 -43.10
C LEU A 333 -0.19 -11.22 -44.12
N ILE A 334 -1.16 -10.43 -43.68
CA ILE A 334 -2.16 -9.79 -44.56
C ILE A 334 -1.47 -8.90 -45.58
N GLU A 335 -0.56 -8.02 -45.15
CA GLU A 335 0.20 -7.15 -46.05
C GLU A 335 1.18 -7.96 -46.93
N GLY A 336 1.86 -8.95 -46.35
CA GLY A 336 2.77 -9.84 -47.07
C GLY A 336 2.07 -10.53 -48.25
N VAL A 337 0.88 -11.09 -48.03
CA VAL A 337 0.09 -11.73 -49.10
C VAL A 337 -0.35 -10.71 -50.16
N LYS A 338 -0.77 -9.49 -49.77
CA LYS A 338 -1.11 -8.42 -50.72
C LYS A 338 0.08 -8.06 -51.62
N THR A 339 1.30 -8.01 -51.09
CA THR A 339 2.50 -7.73 -51.93
C THR A 339 2.80 -8.83 -52.94
N GLN A 340 2.29 -10.05 -52.72
CA GLN A 340 2.53 -11.22 -53.56
C GLN A 340 1.32 -11.61 -54.43
N GLU A 341 0.34 -10.73 -54.65
CA GLU A 341 -0.87 -11.06 -55.43
C GLU A 341 -0.58 -11.65 -56.83
N ASN A 342 0.54 -11.26 -57.44
CA ASN A 342 0.97 -11.75 -58.76
C ASN A 342 2.16 -12.71 -58.65
N ILE A 343 1.95 -13.87 -58.02
CA ILE A 343 2.97 -14.92 -57.97
C ILE A 343 3.28 -15.41 -59.39
N GLU A 344 4.53 -15.22 -59.81
CA GLU A 344 5.09 -15.78 -61.03
C GLU A 344 6.19 -16.79 -60.67
N VAL A 345 6.07 -17.98 -61.26
CA VAL A 345 7.10 -19.02 -61.21
C VAL A 345 7.52 -19.24 -62.65
N LYS A 346 8.80 -19.02 -62.98
CA LYS A 346 9.31 -19.20 -64.35
C LYS A 346 9.64 -20.66 -64.64
N ASP A 347 10.31 -21.30 -63.69
CA ASP A 347 10.70 -22.70 -63.71
C ASP A 347 10.87 -23.24 -62.27
N TYR A 348 11.19 -24.53 -62.15
CA TYR A 348 11.37 -25.19 -60.85
C TYR A 348 12.44 -24.51 -59.97
N ASN A 349 13.60 -24.16 -60.55
CA ASN A 349 14.70 -23.57 -59.79
C ASN A 349 14.34 -22.16 -59.30
N ASP A 350 13.66 -21.39 -60.14
CA ASP A 350 13.11 -20.08 -59.78
C ASP A 350 12.08 -20.21 -58.64
N GLY A 351 11.11 -21.12 -58.75
CA GLY A 351 10.12 -21.34 -57.70
C GLY A 351 10.74 -21.73 -56.35
N PHE A 352 11.71 -22.65 -56.35
CA PHE A 352 12.42 -23.05 -55.12
C PHE A 352 13.22 -21.89 -54.53
N LYS A 353 13.92 -21.12 -55.38
CA LYS A 353 14.69 -19.96 -54.97
C LYS A 353 13.78 -18.88 -54.37
N GLN A 354 12.66 -18.54 -55.01
CA GLN A 354 11.72 -17.55 -54.49
C GLN A 354 11.11 -18.01 -53.16
N TYR A 355 10.79 -19.31 -53.05
CA TYR A 355 10.24 -19.84 -51.81
C TYR A 355 11.22 -19.74 -50.65
N THR A 356 12.43 -20.27 -50.83
CA THR A 356 13.46 -20.30 -49.80
C THR A 356 14.03 -18.94 -49.42
N THR A 357 13.86 -17.92 -50.27
CA THR A 357 14.39 -16.57 -50.00
C THR A 357 13.33 -15.57 -49.54
N LYS A 358 12.08 -15.72 -49.98
CA LYS A 358 11.03 -14.71 -49.76
C LYS A 358 9.70 -15.30 -49.29
N TRP A 359 9.18 -16.31 -49.97
CA TRP A 359 7.80 -16.75 -49.73
C TRP A 359 7.60 -17.52 -48.43
N TYR A 360 8.65 -18.21 -47.94
CA TYR A 360 8.58 -18.94 -46.66
C TYR A 360 8.17 -18.04 -45.48
N ILE A 361 8.42 -16.73 -45.58
CA ILE A 361 8.11 -15.75 -44.54
C ILE A 361 6.60 -15.67 -44.31
N ILE A 362 5.76 -15.83 -45.35
CA ILE A 362 4.30 -15.79 -45.21
C ILE A 362 3.82 -17.03 -44.43
N ASP A 363 4.37 -18.20 -44.73
CA ASP A 363 4.09 -19.43 -43.96
C ASP A 363 4.60 -19.34 -42.52
N GLN A 364 5.74 -18.66 -42.31
CA GLN A 364 6.27 -18.39 -40.99
C GLN A 364 5.33 -17.49 -40.18
N TYR A 365 4.91 -16.35 -40.74
CA TYR A 365 3.94 -15.46 -40.07
C TYR A 365 2.65 -16.19 -39.73
N TYR A 366 2.14 -17.06 -40.62
CA TYR A 366 0.95 -17.84 -40.32
C TYR A 366 1.17 -18.75 -39.09
N ARG A 367 2.29 -19.46 -39.03
CA ARG A 367 2.61 -20.36 -37.90
C ARG A 367 2.81 -19.60 -36.59
N GLU A 368 3.51 -18.47 -36.65
CA GLU A 368 3.71 -17.57 -35.49
C GLU A 368 2.38 -17.01 -35.00
N PHE A 369 1.51 -16.55 -35.89
CA PHE A 369 0.17 -16.09 -35.54
C PHE A 369 -0.64 -17.18 -34.83
N ILE A 370 -0.64 -18.41 -35.37
CA ILE A 370 -1.35 -19.54 -34.74
C ILE A 370 -0.74 -19.89 -33.38
N GLN A 371 0.58 -19.79 -33.23
CA GLN A 371 1.24 -19.99 -31.94
C GLN A 371 0.75 -18.97 -30.90
N TYR A 372 0.81 -17.67 -31.21
CA TYR A 372 0.33 -16.63 -30.29
C TYR A 372 -1.16 -16.75 -30.02
N TYR A 373 -1.98 -17.06 -31.03
CA TYR A 373 -3.41 -17.29 -30.85
C TYR A 373 -3.71 -18.46 -29.90
N ARG A 374 -2.90 -19.52 -29.93
CA ARG A 374 -2.99 -20.64 -28.97
C ARG A 374 -2.51 -20.25 -27.57
N GLU A 375 -1.44 -19.45 -27.48
CA GLU A 375 -0.89 -18.95 -26.22
C GLU A 375 -1.92 -18.12 -25.45
N VAL A 376 -2.66 -17.26 -26.14
CA VAL A 376 -3.81 -16.52 -25.56
C VAL A 376 -5.06 -17.37 -25.40
N LYS A 377 -4.95 -18.70 -25.47
CA LYS A 377 -6.05 -19.68 -25.32
C LYS A 377 -7.21 -19.45 -26.28
N GLN A 378 -6.90 -19.05 -27.52
CA GLN A 378 -7.88 -18.81 -28.57
C GLN A 378 -8.95 -17.80 -28.14
N ASN A 379 -8.52 -16.74 -27.43
CA ASN A 379 -9.41 -15.73 -26.88
C ASN A 379 -10.33 -15.15 -27.97
N ARG A 380 -11.61 -15.00 -27.61
CA ARG A 380 -12.68 -14.52 -28.51
C ARG A 380 -12.41 -13.14 -29.11
N VAL A 381 -11.66 -12.30 -28.42
CA VAL A 381 -11.28 -10.97 -28.93
C VAL A 381 -10.54 -11.06 -30.26
N LEU A 382 -9.76 -12.13 -30.50
CA LEU A 382 -9.03 -12.32 -31.75
C LEU A 382 -9.77 -13.23 -32.75
N SER A 383 -11.00 -13.66 -32.49
CA SER A 383 -11.72 -14.60 -33.37
C SER A 383 -11.93 -14.05 -34.77
N SER A 384 -12.39 -12.80 -34.90
CA SER A 384 -12.59 -12.17 -36.22
C SER A 384 -11.27 -12.00 -36.97
N LEU A 385 -10.19 -11.67 -36.25
CA LEU A 385 -8.85 -11.60 -36.84
C LEU A 385 -8.36 -12.97 -37.30
N TYR A 386 -8.56 -14.01 -36.49
CA TYR A 386 -8.21 -15.39 -36.84
C TYR A 386 -8.91 -15.84 -38.12
N GLU A 387 -10.23 -15.66 -38.21
CA GLU A 387 -11.00 -16.02 -39.40
C GLU A 387 -10.49 -15.27 -40.64
N TRP A 388 -10.17 -13.99 -40.48
CA TRP A 388 -9.65 -13.17 -41.57
C TRP A 388 -8.25 -13.60 -42.03
N VAL A 389 -7.31 -13.78 -41.10
CA VAL A 389 -5.95 -14.26 -41.37
C VAL A 389 -5.99 -15.64 -42.01
N HIS A 390 -6.78 -16.56 -41.46
CA HIS A 390 -6.92 -17.92 -41.97
C HIS A 390 -7.51 -17.95 -43.39
N LYS A 391 -8.51 -17.10 -43.66
CA LYS A 391 -9.10 -16.94 -44.99
C LYS A 391 -8.07 -16.44 -46.00
N ILE A 392 -7.32 -15.38 -45.66
CA ILE A 392 -6.29 -14.83 -46.56
C ILE A 392 -5.18 -15.86 -46.83
N TYR A 393 -4.70 -16.53 -45.78
CA TYR A 393 -3.66 -17.54 -45.93
C TYR A 393 -4.13 -18.73 -46.79
N SER A 394 -5.31 -19.29 -46.51
CA SER A 394 -5.77 -20.51 -47.18
C SER A 394 -6.27 -20.23 -48.60
N ASN A 395 -7.12 -19.21 -48.77
CA ASN A 395 -7.85 -18.98 -50.02
C ASN A 395 -7.11 -18.07 -50.99
N SER A 396 -6.20 -17.22 -50.50
CA SER A 396 -5.41 -16.35 -51.36
C SER A 396 -3.99 -16.90 -51.52
N TRP A 397 -3.25 -17.04 -50.41
CA TRP A 397 -1.84 -17.39 -50.48
C TRP A 397 -1.60 -18.84 -50.94
N LEU A 398 -2.04 -19.82 -50.14
CA LEU A 398 -1.81 -21.23 -50.42
C LEU A 398 -2.46 -21.65 -51.74
N PHE A 399 -3.72 -21.27 -51.96
CA PHE A 399 -4.42 -21.59 -53.20
C PHE A 399 -3.69 -21.07 -54.45
N ASN A 400 -3.27 -19.79 -54.47
CA ASN A 400 -2.56 -19.23 -55.61
C ASN A 400 -1.19 -19.89 -55.81
N LEU A 401 -0.43 -20.07 -54.73
CA LEU A 401 0.89 -20.70 -54.81
C LEU A 401 0.81 -22.15 -55.29
N SER A 402 -0.11 -22.95 -54.74
CA SER A 402 -0.35 -24.34 -55.15
C SER A 402 -0.75 -24.43 -56.63
N ASN A 403 -1.67 -23.59 -57.10
CA ASN A 403 -2.07 -23.57 -58.51
C ASN A 403 -0.91 -23.24 -59.46
N LYS A 404 0.04 -22.41 -59.03
CA LYS A 404 1.23 -22.08 -59.83
C LYS A 404 2.20 -23.26 -59.89
N TRP A 405 2.44 -23.95 -58.76
CA TRP A 405 3.25 -25.17 -58.73
C TRP A 405 2.66 -26.30 -59.55
N GLN A 406 1.33 -26.49 -59.49
CA GLN A 406 0.64 -27.58 -60.19
C GLN A 406 0.88 -27.53 -61.71
N LYS A 407 0.95 -26.33 -62.31
CA LYS A 407 1.23 -26.15 -63.75
C LYS A 407 2.58 -26.71 -64.20
N PHE A 408 3.53 -26.87 -63.29
CA PHE A 408 4.84 -27.45 -63.59
C PHE A 408 4.89 -28.95 -63.31
N ILE A 409 4.06 -29.45 -62.38
CA ILE A 409 3.96 -30.88 -62.03
C ILE A 409 3.09 -31.65 -63.04
N ASP A 410 2.05 -31.02 -63.58
CA ASP A 410 1.15 -31.62 -64.59
C ASP A 410 1.74 -31.66 -66.01
N ARG A 411 2.98 -31.18 -66.18
CA ARG A 411 3.76 -31.33 -67.40
C ARG A 411 4.67 -32.54 -67.28
#